data_AF-A0A397JJP2-F1
#
_entry.id   AF-A0A397JJP2-F1
#
_cell.length_a   1.000
_cell.length_b   1.000
_cell.length_c   1.000
_cell.angle_alpha   90.00
_cell.angle_beta   90.00
_cell.angle_gamma   90.00
#
_symmetry.space_group_name_H-M   'P 1'
#
loop_
_entity.id
_entity.type
_entity.pdbx_description
1 polymer ?
#
loop_
_entity_poly.entity_id
_entity_poly.type
_entity_poly.pdbx_seq_one_letter_code
_entity_poly.pdbx_strand_id
1 'polypeptide(L)'
;MAEKCFGFYKSNQVALKKLKKSQQINSEFLEELMVNFHCQDKYLPIFGITQDLKTKEYAIVLRYMKNGNLLDFLQKNKKLP
;
A
#
# COMPACT_ATOMS: atom_id res chain seq x y z
N MET A 1 11.09 -4.99 -21.95
CA MET A 1 10.83 -3.93 -20.94
C MET A 1 10.21 -4.47 -19.64
N ALA A 2 10.36 -5.76 -19.30
CA ALA A 2 9.73 -6.37 -18.12
C ALA A 2 10.68 -6.59 -16.92
N GLU A 3 11.98 -6.28 -17.07
CA GLU A 3 13.00 -6.71 -16.10
C GLU A 3 13.23 -5.73 -14.94
N LYS A 4 12.47 -4.62 -14.86
CA LYS A 4 12.78 -3.51 -13.94
C LYS A 4 11.77 -3.26 -12.82
N CYS A 5 10.76 -4.12 -12.64
CA CYS A 5 9.65 -3.83 -11.71
C CYS A 5 9.79 -4.45 -10.31
N PHE A 6 10.76 -5.33 -10.08
CA PHE A 6 10.95 -5.98 -8.77
C PHE A 6 12.20 -5.46 -8.08
N GLY A 7 11.99 -4.59 -7.08
CA GLY A 7 13.04 -4.11 -6.18
C GLY A 7 12.94 -4.78 -4.82
N PHE A 8 14.09 -4.99 -4.16
CA PHE A 8 14.10 -5.42 -2.76
C PHE A 8 13.86 -4.22 -1.85
N TYR A 9 12.70 -4.16 -1.22
CA TYR A 9 12.40 -3.14 -0.22
C TYR A 9 12.92 -3.61 1.15
N LYS A 10 14.00 -2.98 1.63
CA LYS A 10 14.55 -3.21 2.98
C LYS A 10 13.69 -2.52 4.04
N SER A 11 12.48 -3.03 4.26
CA SER A 11 11.63 -2.60 5.37
C SER A 11 11.31 -3.77 6.29
N ASN A 12 11.55 -3.60 7.58
CA ASN A 12 11.20 -4.59 8.60
C ASN A 12 9.71 -4.52 9.01
N GLN A 13 8.99 -3.49 8.54
CA GLN A 13 7.58 -3.27 8.85
C GLN A 13 6.80 -2.86 7.61
N VAL A 14 5.61 -3.45 7.45
CA VAL A 14 4.67 -3.15 6.37
C VAL A 14 3.27 -2.94 6.94
N ALA A 15 2.45 -2.18 6.22
CA ALA A 15 1.02 -2.11 6.48
C ALA A 15 0.29 -2.98 5.45
N LEU A 16 -0.61 -3.85 5.92
CA LEU A 16 -1.49 -4.65 5.07
C LEU A 16 -2.89 -4.04 5.08
N LYS A 17 -3.33 -3.54 3.92
CA LYS A 17 -4.71 -3.08 3.73
C LYS A 17 -5.53 -4.19 3.09
N LYS A 18 -6.22 -4.99 3.90
CA LYS A 18 -7.10 -6.07 3.43
C LYS A 18 -8.37 -5.46 2.80
N LEU A 19 -8.66 -5.87 1.57
CA LEU A 19 -9.84 -5.48 0.83
C LEU A 19 -10.93 -6.51 1.09
N LYS A 20 -11.96 -6.16 1.86
CA LYS A 20 -13.04 -7.11 2.18
C LYS A 20 -13.85 -7.43 0.93
N LYS A 21 -14.34 -8.66 0.80
CA LYS A 21 -15.16 -9.14 -0.34
C LYS A 21 -14.47 -8.95 -1.70
N SER A 22 -13.15 -9.07 -1.73
CA SER A 22 -12.33 -8.90 -2.94
C SER A 22 -11.92 -10.24 -3.56
N GLN A 23 -12.78 -11.26 -3.54
CA GLN A 23 -12.44 -12.55 -4.16
C GLN A 23 -12.14 -12.42 -5.66
N GLN A 24 -12.69 -11.38 -6.30
CA GLN A 24 -12.42 -10.98 -7.67
C GLN A 24 -12.03 -9.50 -7.67
N ILE A 25 -11.01 -9.14 -8.43
CA ILE A 25 -10.56 -7.75 -8.65
C ILE A 25 -10.71 -7.42 -10.13
N ASN A 26 -11.17 -6.20 -10.42
CA ASN A 26 -11.32 -5.74 -11.80
C ASN A 26 -9.98 -5.25 -12.37
N SER A 27 -9.89 -5.15 -13.69
CA SER A 27 -8.71 -4.64 -14.38
C SER A 27 -8.44 -3.17 -14.06
N GLU A 28 -9.50 -2.36 -13.92
CA GLU A 28 -9.40 -0.94 -13.58
C GLU A 28 -8.65 -0.71 -12.25
N PHE A 29 -8.94 -1.52 -11.21
CA PHE A 29 -8.22 -1.46 -9.94
C PHE A 29 -6.73 -1.79 -10.10
N LEU A 30 -6.40 -2.76 -10.94
CA LEU A 30 -5.01 -3.12 -11.23
C LEU A 30 -4.28 -2.01 -11.98
N GLU A 31 -4.96 -1.33 -12.91
CA GLU A 31 -4.44 -0.17 -13.63
C GLU A 31 -4.15 0.99 -12.67
N GLU A 32 -5.09 1.32 -11.79
CA GLU A 32 -4.88 2.35 -10.75
C GLU A 32 -3.71 2.01 -9.83
N LEU A 33 -3.60 0.74 -9.42
CA LEU A 33 -2.51 0.27 -8.59
C LEU A 33 -1.16 0.40 -9.31
N MET A 34 -1.10 0.04 -10.59
CA MET A 34 0.08 0.19 -11.42
C MET A 34 0.49 1.65 -11.57
N VAL A 35 -0.45 2.57 -11.80
CA VAL A 35 -0.16 4.01 -11.86
C VAL A 35 0.42 4.50 -10.53
N ASN A 36 -0.17 4.11 -9.41
CA ASN A 36 0.38 4.43 -8.08
C ASN A 36 1.78 3.86 -7.87
N PHE A 37 2.03 2.63 -8.33
CA PHE A 37 3.34 1.99 -8.26
C PHE A 37 4.40 2.74 -9.08
N HIS A 38 4.06 3.35 -10.21
CA HIS A 38 5.00 4.16 -10.99
C HIS A 38 5.25 5.55 -10.38
N CYS A 39 4.32 6.07 -9.58
CA CYS A 39 4.45 7.38 -8.93
C CYS A 39 5.02 7.32 -7.49
N GLN A 40 5.70 6.23 -7.13
CA GLN A 40 6.16 5.93 -5.75
C GLN A 40 6.94 7.06 -5.06
N ASP A 41 7.71 7.86 -5.80
CA ASP A 41 8.56 8.91 -5.21
C ASP A 41 7.76 10.07 -4.61
N LYS A 42 6.48 10.25 -5.01
CA LYS A 42 5.62 11.36 -4.55
C LYS A 42 4.55 10.94 -3.55
N TYR A 43 4.27 9.65 -3.42
CA TYR A 43 3.12 9.12 -2.67
C TYR A 43 3.52 8.03 -1.69
N LEU A 44 2.54 7.47 -0.96
CA LEU A 44 2.74 6.32 -0.09
C LEU A 44 3.24 5.12 -0.91
N PRO A 45 4.46 4.60 -0.65
CA PRO A 45 4.99 3.52 -1.45
C PRO A 45 4.14 2.24 -1.32
N ILE A 46 3.68 1.75 -2.46
CA ILE A 46 3.04 0.45 -2.63
C ILE A 46 4.11 -0.55 -3.04
N PHE A 47 4.26 -1.62 -2.27
CA PHE A 47 5.22 -2.68 -2.60
C PHE A 47 4.60 -3.77 -3.48
N GLY A 48 3.28 -3.96 -3.41
CA GLY A 48 2.55 -4.88 -4.26
C GLY A 48 1.21 -5.29 -3.66
N ILE A 49 0.67 -6.41 -4.15
CA ILE A 49 -0.53 -7.06 -3.63
C ILE A 49 -0.23 -8.49 -3.20
N THR A 50 -1.02 -8.98 -2.26
CA THR A 50 -1.02 -10.38 -1.83
C THR A 50 -2.47 -10.87 -1.70
N GLN A 51 -2.67 -12.18 -1.64
CA GLN A 51 -3.98 -12.79 -1.50
C GLN A 51 -4.01 -13.71 -0.29
N ASP A 52 -5.04 -13.55 0.55
CA ASP A 52 -5.32 -14.49 1.63
C ASP A 52 -5.76 -15.84 1.04
N LEU A 53 -4.98 -16.89 1.28
CA LEU A 53 -5.25 -18.21 0.71
C LEU A 53 -6.58 -18.82 1.19
N LYS A 54 -7.06 -18.45 2.39
CA LYS A 54 -8.31 -18.95 2.98
C LYS A 54 -9.52 -18.17 2.50
N THR A 55 -9.49 -16.84 2.60
CA THR A 55 -10.65 -16.01 2.26
C THR A 55 -10.69 -15.59 0.78
N LYS A 56 -9.59 -15.80 0.05
CA LYS A 56 -9.33 -15.35 -1.33
C LYS A 56 -9.39 -13.83 -1.51
N GLU A 57 -9.46 -13.08 -0.41
CA GLU A 57 -9.44 -11.62 -0.42
C GLU A 57 -8.01 -11.11 -0.65
N TYR A 58 -7.89 -10.07 -1.47
CA TYR A 58 -6.64 -9.37 -1.68
C TYR A 58 -6.33 -8.41 -0.54
N ALA A 59 -5.04 -8.17 -0.35
CA ALA A 59 -4.52 -7.10 0.47
C ALA A 59 -3.43 -6.34 -0.28
N ILE A 60 -3.39 -5.02 -0.08
CA ILE A 60 -2.32 -4.16 -0.59
C ILE A 60 -1.20 -4.12 0.46
N VAL A 61 0.04 -4.34 0.00
CA VAL A 61 1.25 -4.26 0.81
C VAL A 61 1.84 -2.85 0.67
N LEU A 62 1.91 -2.12 1.76
CA LEU A 62 2.29 -0.71 1.80
C LEU A 62 3.47 -0.49 2.75
N ARG A 63 4.24 0.58 2.53
CA ARG A 63 5.19 1.06 3.54
C ARG A 63 4.46 1.40 4.84
N TYR A 64 4.96 0.87 5.96
CA TYR A 64 4.43 1.26 7.26
C TYR A 64 4.83 2.70 7.61
N MET A 65 3.84 3.51 7.99
CA MET A 65 4.04 4.90 8.42
C MET A 65 3.98 4.99 9.94
N LYS A 66 5.14 5.16 10.59
CA LYS A 66 5.30 5.19 12.06
C LYS A 66 4.34 6.16 12.75
N ASN A 67 4.07 7.31 12.13
CA ASN A 67 3.25 8.38 12.70
C ASN A 67 1.76 8.30 12.29
N GLY A 68 1.37 7.27 11.53
CA GLY A 68 -0.01 7.10 11.06
C GLY A 68 -0.39 8.10 9.97
N ASN A 69 -1.70 8.41 9.91
CA ASN A 69 -2.24 9.40 8.97
C ASN A 69 -2.10 10.83 9.53
N LEU A 70 -2.15 11.82 8.63
CA LEU A 70 -1.96 13.23 8.96
C LEU A 70 -2.99 13.74 9.97
N LEU A 71 -4.26 13.35 9.85
CA LEU A 71 -5.32 13.83 10.74
C LEU A 71 -5.06 13.39 12.18
N ASP A 72 -4.82 12.10 12.40
CA ASP A 72 -4.52 11.55 13.72
C ASP A 72 -3.24 12.16 14.30
N PHE A 73 -2.23 12.38 13.44
CA PHE A 73 -0.99 13.02 13.85
C PHE A 73 -1.23 14.44 14.35
N LEU A 74 -1.96 15.28 13.60
CA LEU A 74 -2.28 16.65 13.99
C LEU A 74 -3.16 16.70 15.27
N GLN A 75 -4.11 15.78 15.39
CA GLN A 75 -4.97 15.70 16.58
C GLN A 75 -4.20 15.32 17.85
N LYS A 76 -3.16 14.48 17.73
CA LYS A 76 -2.27 14.13 18.84
C LYS A 76 -1.26 15.23 19.17
N ASN A 77 -0.87 16.01 18.16
CA ASN A 77 0.12 17.07 18.27
C ASN A 77 -0.53 18.45 18.12
N LYS A 78 -1.53 18.78 18.96
CA LYS A 78 -2.27 20.05 18.90
C LYS A 78 -1.41 21.30 19.13
N LYS A 79 -0.17 21.13 19.59
CA LYS A 79 0.84 22.17 19.77
C LYS A 79 2.07 21.76 18.97
N LEU A 80 1.95 21.77 17.65
CA LEU A 80 3.14 21.88 16.80
C LEU A 80 3.72 23.30 17.03
N PRO A 81 5.05 23.45 17.04
CA PRO A 81 5.67 24.77 17.15
C PRO A 81 5.21 25.74 16.06
#